data_AF-A0A8H5D3Q5-F1
#
_entry.id   AF-A0A8H5D3Q5-F1
#
_cell.length_a   1.000
_cell.length_b   1.000
_cell.length_c   1.000
_cell.angle_alpha   90.00
_cell.angle_beta   90.00
_cell.angle_gamma   90.00
#
_symmetry.space_group_name_H-M   'P 1'
#
loop_
_entity.id
_entity.type
_entity.pdbx_description
1 polymer ?
#
loop_
_entity_poly.entity_id
_entity_poly.type
_entity_poly.pdbx_seq_one_letter_code
_entity_poly.pdbx_strand_id
1 'polypeptide(L)'
;MKSRITRKSLLNTSQSVASEAIGLFSLFPFHLILALIVATTEFKDKTSPAVYFLLQTFVIGSSAIHILYTTCLIVIAMLTVSAFDGDVWIRDIDSSPSPFPMPIVIAFLCPRKLTWWCSRQRGYDAPTSSRQAAHDICSPPCDCPVKPPESLQPEPKLSGEMERLNKAKSLPHTLIRIPDAAEQRASISISFETLGRFN
;
A
#
# COMPACT_ATOMS: atom_id res chain seq x y z
N MET A 1 6.39 -11.09 -26.07
CA MET A 1 5.90 -10.26 -24.94
C MET A 1 4.43 -10.58 -24.69
N LYS A 2 4.10 -11.15 -23.52
CA LYS A 2 2.74 -11.61 -23.20
C LYS A 2 2.00 -10.47 -22.48
N SER A 3 1.20 -9.72 -23.22
CA SER A 3 0.35 -8.66 -22.65
C SER A 3 -0.64 -9.30 -21.68
N ARG A 4 -0.50 -9.03 -20.38
CA ARG A 4 -1.51 -9.42 -19.38
C ARG A 4 -2.65 -8.42 -19.48
N ILE A 5 -3.74 -8.86 -20.09
CA ILE A 5 -5.02 -8.16 -20.06
C ILE A 5 -5.50 -8.15 -18.60
N THR A 6 -5.25 -7.05 -17.90
CA THR A 6 -5.89 -6.78 -16.60
C THR A 6 -7.34 -6.41 -16.88
N ARG A 7 -8.25 -7.34 -16.59
CA ARG A 7 -9.68 -7.04 -16.55
C ARG A 7 -9.88 -5.93 -15.51
N LYS A 8 -10.18 -4.72 -15.98
CA LYS A 8 -10.58 -3.61 -15.10
C LYS A 8 -11.91 -4.02 -14.46
N SER A 9 -11.91 -4.23 -13.14
CA SER A 9 -13.15 -4.49 -12.40
C SER A 9 -14.05 -3.27 -12.57
N LEU A 10 -15.29 -3.49 -13.02
CA LEU A 10 -16.26 -2.41 -13.26
C LEU A 10 -16.72 -1.73 -11.95
N LEU A 11 -16.31 -2.25 -10.81
CA LEU A 11 -16.47 -1.67 -9.48
C LEU A 11 -15.09 -1.43 -8.83
N ASN A 12 -14.16 -0.81 -9.56
CA ASN A 12 -12.82 -0.44 -9.07
C ASN A 12 -12.90 0.74 -8.07
N THR A 13 -13.78 0.66 -7.08
CA THR A 13 -13.75 1.58 -5.94
C THR A 13 -12.66 1.07 -5.02
N SER A 14 -11.64 1.88 -4.80
CA SER A 14 -10.58 1.58 -3.84
C SER A 14 -11.20 1.28 -2.48
N GLN A 15 -11.01 0.07 -1.96
CA GLN A 15 -11.62 -0.36 -0.71
C GLN A 15 -10.63 -0.05 0.41
N SER A 16 -10.84 1.10 1.04
CA SER A 16 -9.99 1.51 2.15
C SER A 16 -10.19 0.63 3.38
N VAL A 17 -9.16 0.50 4.20
CA VAL A 17 -9.24 -0.20 5.50
C VAL A 17 -10.35 0.38 6.37
N ALA A 18 -10.51 1.70 6.39
CA ALA A 18 -11.58 2.38 7.12
C ALA A 18 -12.96 2.01 6.59
N SER A 19 -13.18 2.05 5.27
CA SER A 19 -14.48 1.68 4.70
C SER A 19 -14.85 0.23 4.99
N GLU A 20 -13.86 -0.67 4.98
CA GLU A 20 -14.08 -2.07 5.35
C GLU A 20 -14.42 -2.21 6.83
N ALA A 21 -13.64 -1.60 7.72
CA ALA A 21 -13.90 -1.63 9.15
C ALA A 21 -15.29 -1.07 9.52
N ILE A 22 -15.68 0.05 8.90
CA ILE A 22 -17.01 0.67 9.09
C ILE A 22 -18.10 -0.26 8.55
N GLY A 23 -17.91 -0.87 7.38
CA GLY A 23 -18.84 -1.83 6.80
C GLY A 23 -19.06 -3.04 7.71
N LEU A 24 -17.96 -3.64 8.17
CA LEU A 24 -17.99 -4.79 9.09
C LEU A 24 -18.70 -4.44 10.42
N PHE A 25 -18.37 -3.28 10.99
CA PHE A 25 -18.96 -2.81 12.25
C PHE A 25 -20.45 -2.50 12.08
N SER A 26 -20.85 -1.92 10.95
CA SER A 26 -22.24 -1.64 10.64
C SER A 26 -23.07 -2.92 10.46
N LEU A 27 -22.47 -3.99 9.92
CA LEU A 27 -23.11 -5.29 9.73
C LEU A 27 -23.18 -6.14 11.01
N PHE A 28 -22.26 -5.90 11.96
CA PHE A 28 -22.16 -6.63 13.21
C PHE A 28 -23.48 -6.74 14.01
N PRO A 29 -24.21 -5.65 14.33
CA PRO A 29 -25.45 -5.76 15.10
C PRO A 29 -26.52 -6.60 14.39
N PHE A 30 -26.59 -6.53 13.06
CA PHE A 30 -27.53 -7.34 12.28
C PHE A 30 -27.19 -8.83 12.36
N HIS A 31 -25.90 -9.19 12.27
CA HIS A 31 -25.47 -10.57 12.44
C HIS A 31 -25.74 -11.08 13.86
N LEU A 32 -25.56 -10.26 14.88
CA LEU A 32 -25.83 -10.63 16.27
C LEU A 32 -27.33 -10.85 16.52
N ILE A 33 -28.18 -9.94 16.03
CA ILE A 33 -29.64 -10.09 16.13
C ILE A 33 -30.11 -11.34 15.39
N LEU A 34 -29.61 -11.58 14.17
CA LEU A 34 -29.95 -12.77 13.40
C LEU A 34 -29.53 -14.06 14.13
N ALA A 35 -28.30 -14.11 14.65
CA ALA A 35 -27.81 -15.24 15.42
C ALA A 35 -28.64 -15.46 16.70
N LEU A 36 -29.03 -14.38 17.39
CA LEU A 36 -29.86 -14.45 18.59
C LEU A 36 -31.27 -14.96 18.28
N ILE A 37 -31.90 -14.47 17.21
CA ILE A 37 -33.23 -14.94 16.76
C ILE A 37 -33.15 -16.44 16.47
N VAL A 38 -32.19 -16.85 15.65
CA VAL A 38 -32.04 -18.27 15.26
C VAL A 38 -31.70 -19.16 16.48
N ALA A 39 -30.97 -18.64 17.47
CA ALA A 39 -30.66 -19.38 18.69
C ALA A 39 -31.84 -19.49 19.67
N THR A 40 -32.79 -18.54 19.64
CA THR A 40 -33.94 -18.48 20.56
C THR A 40 -35.22 -19.07 19.97
N THR A 41 -35.30 -19.25 18.65
CA THR A 41 -36.43 -19.89 18.01
C THR A 41 -36.46 -21.39 18.29
N GLU A 42 -37.40 -21.81 19.13
CA GLU A 42 -37.74 -23.23 19.30
C GLU A 42 -38.59 -23.70 18.11
N PHE A 43 -37.99 -24.48 17.21
CA PHE A 43 -38.72 -25.08 16.08
C PHE A 43 -39.53 -26.28 16.56
N LYS A 44 -40.83 -26.06 16.79
CA LYS A 44 -41.77 -27.09 17.27
C LYS A 44 -42.35 -27.97 16.13
N ASP A 45 -42.13 -27.60 14.87
CA ASP A 45 -42.70 -28.31 13.72
C ASP A 45 -41.90 -29.55 13.30
N LYS A 46 -42.62 -30.60 12.84
CA LYS A 46 -42.07 -31.89 12.39
C LYS A 46 -41.29 -31.81 11.07
N THR A 47 -41.18 -30.64 10.46
CA THR A 47 -40.40 -30.42 9.25
C THR A 47 -38.91 -30.53 9.57
N SER A 48 -38.26 -31.53 8.97
CA SER A 48 -36.80 -31.76 8.90
C SER A 48 -35.94 -31.00 9.94
N PRO A 49 -35.77 -31.52 11.17
CA PRO A 49 -34.92 -30.88 12.20
C PRO A 49 -33.48 -30.69 11.74
N ALA A 50 -33.01 -31.50 10.78
CA ALA A 50 -31.68 -31.40 10.19
C ALA A 50 -31.44 -30.09 9.45
N VAL A 51 -32.45 -29.58 8.71
CA VAL A 51 -32.31 -28.34 7.94
C VAL A 51 -32.16 -27.14 8.88
N TYR A 52 -32.95 -27.11 9.96
CA TYR A 52 -32.86 -26.06 10.98
C TYR A 52 -31.53 -26.08 11.71
N PHE A 53 -31.05 -27.27 12.11
CA PHE A 53 -29.74 -27.41 12.75
C PHE A 53 -28.60 -26.93 11.84
N LEU A 54 -28.68 -27.25 10.54
CA LEU A 54 -27.69 -26.80 9.55
C LEU A 54 -27.73 -25.28 9.36
N LEU A 55 -28.93 -24.70 9.26
CA LEU A 55 -29.10 -23.24 9.17
C LEU A 55 -28.56 -22.54 10.41
N GLN A 56 -28.89 -23.04 11.60
CA GLN A 56 -28.40 -22.51 12.87
C GLN A 56 -26.87 -22.55 12.96
N THR A 57 -26.27 -23.70 12.61
CA THR A 57 -24.81 -23.85 12.57
C THR A 57 -24.19 -22.88 11.58
N PHE A 58 -24.79 -22.70 10.40
CA PHE A 58 -24.30 -21.77 9.39
C PHE A 58 -24.36 -20.32 9.86
N VAL A 59 -25.49 -19.88 10.42
CA VAL A 59 -25.67 -18.51 10.92
C VAL A 59 -24.71 -18.21 12.07
N ILE A 60 -24.60 -19.11 13.05
CA ILE A 60 -23.68 -18.95 14.19
C ILE A 60 -22.23 -18.97 13.72
N GLY A 61 -21.86 -19.89 12.82
CA GLY A 61 -20.52 -19.98 12.26
C GLY A 61 -20.14 -18.74 11.45
N SER A 62 -21.04 -18.28 10.58
CA SER A 62 -20.86 -17.04 9.80
C SER A 62 -20.69 -15.83 10.71
N SER A 63 -21.51 -15.73 11.77
CA SER A 63 -21.37 -14.68 12.78
C SER A 63 -19.99 -14.75 13.45
N ALA A 64 -19.57 -15.93 13.95
CA ALA A 64 -18.28 -16.10 14.60
C ALA A 64 -17.09 -15.72 13.69
N ILE A 65 -17.12 -16.12 12.41
CA ILE A 65 -16.10 -15.76 11.43
C ILE A 65 -16.07 -14.24 11.21
N HIS A 66 -17.23 -13.59 11.08
CA HIS A 66 -17.32 -12.14 10.90
C HIS A 66 -16.76 -11.37 12.09
N ILE A 67 -17.08 -11.80 13.31
CA ILE A 67 -16.55 -11.21 14.55
C ILE A 67 -15.03 -11.37 14.61
N LEU A 68 -14.53 -12.57 14.33
CA LEU A 68 -13.10 -12.86 14.34
C LEU A 68 -12.36 -12.03 13.30
N TYR A 69 -12.89 -11.95 12.08
CA TYR A 69 -12.32 -11.15 10.99
C TYR A 69 -12.26 -9.67 11.36
N THR A 70 -13.37 -9.11 11.84
CA THR A 70 -13.45 -7.70 12.27
C THR A 70 -12.45 -7.41 13.38
N THR A 71 -12.38 -8.28 14.39
CA THR A 71 -11.46 -8.12 15.52
C THR A 71 -10.00 -8.17 15.07
N CYS A 72 -9.64 -9.15 14.24
CA CYS A 72 -8.30 -9.27 13.67
C CYS A 72 -7.93 -8.05 12.83
N LEU A 73 -8.83 -7.56 11.98
CA LEU A 73 -8.59 -6.40 11.13
C LEU A 73 -8.34 -5.14 11.97
N ILE A 74 -9.15 -4.90 13.01
CA ILE A 74 -8.96 -3.77 13.92
C ILE A 74 -7.65 -3.89 14.70
N VAL A 75 -7.34 -5.07 15.26
CA VAL A 75 -6.09 -5.28 16.01
C VAL A 75 -4.87 -5.05 15.11
N ILE A 76 -4.87 -5.61 13.91
CA ILE A 76 -3.76 -5.44 12.95
C ILE A 76 -3.66 -3.98 12.52
N ALA A 77 -4.78 -3.31 12.19
CA ALA A 77 -4.77 -1.90 11.82
C ALA A 77 -4.20 -1.03 12.95
N MET A 78 -4.64 -1.23 14.20
CA MET A 78 -4.13 -0.49 15.35
C MET A 78 -2.64 -0.74 15.62
N LEU A 79 -2.18 -1.98 15.46
CA LEU A 79 -0.76 -2.32 15.54
C LEU A 79 0.04 -1.59 14.45
N THR A 80 -0.46 -1.58 13.21
CA THR A 80 0.16 -0.89 12.07
C THR A 80 0.23 0.63 12.30
N VAL A 81 -0.88 1.26 12.75
CA VAL A 81 -0.91 2.69 13.10
C VAL A 81 0.17 3.01 14.14
N SER A 82 0.27 2.18 15.17
CA SER A 82 1.18 2.42 16.30
C SER A 82 2.65 2.19 15.92
N ALA A 83 2.92 1.31 14.94
CA ALA A 83 4.28 0.87 14.64
C ALA A 83 4.92 1.61 13.46
N PHE A 84 4.20 1.87 12.36
CA PHE A 84 4.85 2.39 11.13
C PHE A 84 3.99 3.20 10.17
N ASP A 85 2.65 3.13 10.20
CA ASP A 85 1.81 3.78 9.17
C ASP A 85 0.54 4.42 9.74
N GLY A 86 0.63 5.71 10.06
CA GLY A 86 -0.48 6.49 10.62
C GLY A 86 -1.68 6.62 9.66
N ASP A 87 -1.43 6.52 8.35
CA ASP A 87 -2.44 6.67 7.30
C ASP A 87 -3.02 5.33 6.82
N VAL A 88 -2.79 4.22 7.55
CA VAL A 88 -3.25 2.88 7.16
C VAL A 88 -4.77 2.83 6.92
N TRP A 89 -5.55 3.66 7.62
CA TRP A 89 -7.00 3.71 7.51
C TRP A 89 -7.49 4.10 6.12
N ILE A 90 -6.79 5.02 5.44
CA ILE A 90 -7.17 5.48 4.11
C ILE A 90 -6.52 4.64 2.99
N ARG A 91 -5.61 3.72 3.35
CA ARG A 91 -4.98 2.84 2.36
C ARG A 91 -5.95 1.81 1.85
N ASP A 92 -5.78 1.51 0.57
CA ASP A 92 -6.47 0.43 -0.11
C ASP A 92 -5.96 -0.93 0.40
N ILE A 93 -6.86 -1.81 0.81
CA ILE A 93 -6.54 -3.16 1.30
C ILE A 93 -5.81 -3.96 0.22
N ASP A 94 -6.21 -3.79 -1.04
CA ASP A 94 -5.69 -4.54 -2.18
C ASP A 94 -4.48 -3.87 -2.85
N SER A 95 -4.00 -2.75 -2.28
CA SER A 95 -2.81 -2.10 -2.83
C SER A 95 -1.55 -2.95 -2.65
N SER A 96 -0.65 -2.83 -3.63
CA SER A 96 0.72 -3.33 -3.53
C SER A 96 1.65 -2.15 -3.24
N PRO A 97 2.45 -2.18 -2.16
CA PRO A 97 2.53 -3.24 -1.15
C PRO A 97 1.33 -3.27 -0.20
N SER A 98 1.00 -4.45 0.34
CA SER A 98 -0.12 -4.62 1.28
C SER A 98 0.05 -3.70 2.51
N PRO A 99 -1.04 -3.08 3.01
CA PRO A 99 -0.99 -2.26 4.23
C PRO A 99 -0.62 -3.06 5.49
N PHE A 100 -0.67 -4.40 5.42
CA PHE A 100 -0.41 -5.30 6.54
C PHE A 100 0.80 -6.20 6.25
N PRO A 101 2.04 -5.72 6.45
CA PRO A 101 3.24 -6.54 6.34
C PRO A 101 3.21 -7.67 7.38
N MET A 102 2.76 -8.86 6.95
CA MET A 102 2.64 -10.06 7.79
C MET A 102 3.89 -10.37 8.63
N PRO A 103 5.14 -10.17 8.15
CA PRO A 103 6.31 -10.39 9.00
C PRO A 103 6.34 -9.52 10.26
N ILE A 104 5.90 -8.26 10.16
CA ILE A 104 5.85 -7.32 11.28
C ILE A 104 4.70 -7.68 12.24
N VAL A 105 3.55 -8.06 11.69
CA VAL A 105 2.40 -8.51 12.51
C VAL A 105 2.78 -9.75 13.32
N ILE A 106 3.42 -10.74 12.70
CA ILE A 106 3.89 -11.96 13.38
C ILE A 106 4.97 -11.62 14.42
N ALA A 107 5.86 -10.66 14.13
CA ALA A 107 6.86 -10.16 15.07
C ALA A 107 6.24 -9.68 16.38
N PHE A 108 5.19 -8.88 16.27
CA PHE A 108 4.47 -8.32 17.41
C PHE A 108 3.66 -9.37 18.18
N LEU A 109 2.97 -10.28 17.48
CA LEU A 109 2.12 -11.30 18.12
C LEU A 109 2.94 -12.41 18.80
N CYS A 110 4.14 -12.70 18.31
CA CYS A 110 4.97 -13.82 18.77
C CYS A 110 6.40 -13.37 19.15
N PRO A 111 6.56 -12.53 20.20
CA PRO A 111 7.86 -11.93 20.54
C PRO A 111 8.96 -12.96 20.86
N ARG A 112 8.58 -14.16 21.32
CA ARG A 112 9.53 -15.21 21.73
C ARG A 112 10.06 -16.08 20.59
N LYS A 113 9.41 -16.11 19.41
CA LYS A 113 9.81 -17.01 18.31
C LYS A 113 10.63 -16.32 17.21
N LEU A 114 10.76 -14.99 17.28
CA LEU A 114 11.30 -14.21 16.16
C LEU A 114 12.81 -14.02 16.12
N THR A 115 13.52 -14.37 17.20
CA THR A 115 15.00 -14.35 17.22
C THR A 115 15.60 -15.20 16.11
N TRP A 116 14.88 -16.23 15.63
CA TRP A 116 15.35 -17.11 14.56
C TRP A 116 15.07 -16.58 13.14
N TRP A 117 14.01 -15.78 12.94
CA TRP A 117 13.63 -15.28 11.60
C TRP A 117 14.34 -13.99 11.20
N CYS A 118 14.60 -13.07 12.14
CA CYS A 118 15.31 -11.83 11.83
C CYS A 118 16.75 -12.05 11.34
N SER A 119 17.38 -13.18 11.68
CA SER A 119 18.71 -13.55 11.18
C SER A 119 18.71 -13.80 9.66
N ARG A 120 17.61 -14.34 9.12
CA ARG A 120 17.55 -14.79 7.71
C ARG A 120 17.15 -13.68 6.73
N GLN A 121 16.48 -12.63 7.21
CA GLN A 121 15.87 -11.61 6.35
C GLN A 121 16.74 -10.36 6.12
N ARG A 122 17.87 -10.22 6.83
CA ARG A 122 18.89 -9.19 6.52
C ARG A 122 19.55 -9.36 5.13
N GLY A 123 19.31 -10.47 4.45
CA GLY A 123 19.95 -10.77 3.16
C GLY A 123 19.19 -10.31 1.91
N TYR A 124 17.91 -9.89 1.99
CA TYR A 124 17.08 -9.81 0.79
C TYR A 124 16.64 -8.43 0.29
N ASP A 125 16.58 -7.36 1.09
CA ASP A 125 16.19 -6.04 0.57
C ASP A 125 16.84 -4.88 1.35
N ALA A 126 18.16 -4.89 1.42
CA ALA A 126 18.84 -3.60 1.45
C ALA A 126 18.92 -3.15 -0.02
N PRO A 127 18.13 -2.15 -0.48
CA PRO A 127 18.45 -1.52 -1.74
C PRO A 127 19.87 -1.01 -1.57
N THR A 128 20.79 -1.55 -2.36
CA THR A 128 22.14 -1.04 -2.55
C THR A 128 22.01 0.37 -3.12
N SER A 129 21.59 1.33 -2.30
CA SER A 129 21.89 2.74 -2.49
C SER A 129 23.37 2.92 -2.17
N SER A 130 24.22 2.26 -2.96
CA SER A 130 25.60 2.65 -3.14
C SER A 130 25.62 3.89 -4.04
N ARG A 131 25.10 5.00 -3.50
CA ARG A 131 25.72 6.29 -3.78
C ARG A 131 26.86 6.41 -2.77
N GLN A 132 28.07 6.41 -3.33
CA GLN A 132 29.37 6.72 -2.72
C GLN A 132 29.91 5.63 -1.78
N ALA A 133 31.06 5.00 -2.03
CA ALA A 133 32.23 5.45 -2.77
C ALA A 133 32.73 4.35 -3.72
N ALA A 134 32.61 4.59 -5.02
CA ALA A 134 33.62 4.08 -5.95
C ALA A 134 34.91 4.86 -5.64
N HIS A 135 35.65 4.42 -4.62
CA HIS A 135 37.09 4.55 -4.67
C HIS A 135 37.54 3.54 -5.72
N ASP A 136 37.50 3.98 -6.99
CA ASP A 136 38.30 3.37 -8.03
C ASP A 136 39.75 3.48 -7.55
N ILE A 137 40.25 2.37 -7.02
CA ILE A 137 41.68 2.13 -6.87
C ILE A 137 42.21 2.06 -8.29
N CYS A 138 42.59 3.22 -8.80
CA CYS A 138 43.33 3.35 -10.03
C CYS A 138 44.75 2.87 -9.74
N SER A 139 45.02 1.60 -10.00
CA SER A 139 46.39 1.08 -10.01
C SER A 139 47.12 1.70 -11.20
N PRO A 140 48.29 2.35 -11.00
CA PRO A 140 49.02 3.00 -12.09
C PRO A 140 49.49 1.97 -13.14
N PRO A 141 49.55 2.34 -14.45
CA PRO A 141 49.38 3.67 -15.04
C PRO A 141 48.09 3.78 -15.88
N CYS A 142 47.17 4.67 -15.51
CA CYS A 142 46.03 5.01 -16.36
C CYS A 142 45.99 6.51 -16.59
N ASP A 143 46.30 6.93 -17.82
CA ASP A 143 46.07 8.28 -18.34
C ASP A 143 44.56 8.44 -18.61
N CYS A 144 43.82 8.98 -17.64
CA CYS A 144 42.43 9.37 -17.86
C CYS A 144 42.35 10.85 -18.28
N PRO A 145 41.76 11.18 -19.45
CA PRO A 145 41.61 12.55 -19.88
C PRO A 145 40.63 13.31 -18.99
N VAL A 146 41.11 14.42 -18.42
CA VAL A 146 40.34 15.36 -17.60
C VAL A 146 39.12 15.86 -18.38
N LYS A 147 37.92 15.59 -17.86
CA LYS A 147 36.67 16.11 -18.43
C LYS A 147 36.60 17.63 -18.16
N PRO A 148 36.40 18.48 -19.18
CA PRO A 148 36.38 19.93 -18.98
C PRO A 148 35.13 20.40 -18.21
N PRO A 149 35.25 21.49 -17.43
CA PRO A 149 34.15 22.03 -16.64
C PRO A 149 33.01 22.54 -17.55
N GLU A 150 31.80 22.20 -17.15
CA GLU A 150 30.55 22.49 -17.83
C GLU A 150 30.30 24.01 -17.86
N SER A 151 30.27 24.56 -19.08
CA SER A 151 30.02 25.96 -19.40
C SER A 151 28.64 26.41 -18.92
N LEU A 152 28.60 27.39 -18.02
CA LEU A 152 27.42 28.18 -17.65
C LEU A 152 26.77 28.79 -18.92
N GLN A 153 25.57 28.32 -19.28
CA GLN A 153 24.72 29.06 -20.22
C GLN A 153 23.82 30.07 -19.48
N PRO A 154 23.60 31.28 -20.02
CA PRO A 154 22.69 32.26 -19.44
C PRO A 154 21.22 32.00 -19.85
N GLU A 155 20.32 32.13 -18.89
CA GLU A 155 18.86 32.09 -19.09
C GLU A 155 18.34 33.23 -20.01
N PRO A 156 17.30 32.99 -20.81
CA PRO A 156 16.56 34.03 -21.50
C PRO A 156 15.59 34.74 -20.54
N LYS A 157 15.78 36.05 -20.36
CA LYS A 157 14.81 36.95 -19.70
C LYS A 157 13.56 37.08 -20.56
N LEU A 158 12.42 36.61 -20.07
CA LEU A 158 11.11 37.01 -20.57
C LEU A 158 10.42 37.89 -19.52
N SER A 159 10.38 39.18 -19.80
CA SER A 159 9.66 40.20 -19.03
C SER A 159 8.17 40.09 -19.33
N GLY A 160 7.35 39.94 -18.30
CA GLY A 160 5.90 39.83 -18.39
C GLY A 160 5.27 40.20 -17.06
N GLU A 161 5.14 41.50 -16.86
CA GLU A 161 4.58 42.22 -15.73
C GLU A 161 3.07 42.00 -15.61
N MET A 162 2.60 41.36 -14.52
CA MET A 162 1.35 41.77 -13.88
C MET A 162 1.32 41.34 -12.40
N GLU A 163 1.14 42.36 -11.59
CA GLU A 163 1.23 42.44 -10.14
C GLU A 163 -0.09 41.98 -9.47
N ARG A 164 -0.03 41.13 -8.42
CA ARG A 164 -0.64 41.40 -7.09
C ARG A 164 -0.68 40.17 -6.15
N LEU A 165 -0.28 40.45 -4.90
CA LEU A 165 -0.61 39.77 -3.64
C LEU A 165 -0.25 38.28 -3.47
N ASN A 166 0.92 38.01 -2.88
CA ASN A 166 1.03 37.66 -1.45
C ASN A 166 2.47 37.26 -1.12
N LYS A 167 3.02 37.89 -0.09
CA LYS A 167 4.40 37.78 0.37
C LYS A 167 4.63 36.42 1.05
N ALA A 168 4.88 35.37 0.27
CA ALA A 168 5.47 34.14 0.76
C ALA A 168 7.00 34.26 0.70
N LYS A 169 7.68 33.94 1.80
CA LYS A 169 9.15 33.85 1.88
C LYS A 169 9.66 32.96 0.75
N SER A 170 10.43 33.54 -0.17
CA SER A 170 11.15 32.80 -1.21
C SER A 170 12.23 31.94 -0.55
N LEU A 171 11.95 30.64 -0.38
CA LEU A 171 12.99 29.66 -0.13
C LEU A 171 13.73 29.36 -1.44
N PRO A 172 15.05 29.11 -1.39
CA PRO A 172 15.88 28.93 -2.56
C PRO A 172 15.38 27.79 -3.46
N HIS A 173 15.22 28.12 -4.74
CA HIS A 173 14.79 27.24 -5.83
C HIS A 173 15.87 26.20 -6.17
N THR A 174 15.94 25.12 -5.39
CA THR A 174 16.51 23.82 -5.81
C THR A 174 15.88 22.66 -5.04
N LEU A 175 14.61 22.81 -4.65
CA LEU A 175 13.80 21.66 -4.23
C LEU A 175 13.32 20.96 -5.50
N ILE A 176 14.03 19.90 -5.88
CA ILE A 176 13.50 18.89 -6.79
C ILE A 176 12.18 18.43 -6.17
N ARG A 177 11.05 18.89 -6.72
CA ARG A 177 9.72 18.48 -6.28
C ARG A 177 9.61 16.99 -6.54
N ILE A 178 9.61 16.21 -5.48
CA ILE A 178 9.33 14.78 -5.55
C ILE A 178 7.82 14.67 -5.83
N PRO A 179 7.39 14.06 -6.95
CA PRO A 179 5.98 13.94 -7.27
C PRO A 179 5.26 13.16 -6.18
N ASP A 180 4.12 13.69 -5.75
CA ASP A 180 3.26 13.03 -4.76
C ASP A 180 2.68 11.72 -5.34
N ALA A 181 2.27 10.79 -4.48
CA ALA A 181 1.75 9.47 -4.87
C ALA A 181 0.55 9.59 -5.83
N ALA A 182 -0.24 10.66 -5.72
CA ALA A 182 -1.31 10.97 -6.66
C ALA A 182 -0.79 11.36 -8.06
N GLU A 183 0.27 12.17 -8.13
CA GLU A 183 0.89 12.60 -9.39
C GLU A 183 1.59 11.42 -10.09
N GLN A 184 2.23 10.54 -9.34
CA GLN A 184 2.85 9.31 -9.89
C GLN A 184 1.82 8.36 -10.52
N ARG A 185 0.60 8.30 -9.98
CA ARG A 185 -0.48 7.47 -10.56
C ARG A 185 -1.09 8.08 -11.82
N ALA A 186 -0.94 9.39 -12.02
CA ALA A 186 -1.43 10.11 -13.20
C ALA A 186 -0.38 10.24 -14.32
N SER A 187 0.87 9.82 -14.11
CA SER A 187 1.89 9.90 -15.14
C SER A 187 1.63 8.87 -16.25
N ILE A 188 1.18 9.36 -17.40
CA ILE A 188 1.00 8.57 -18.61
C ILE A 188 2.40 8.27 -19.17
N SER A 189 2.79 7.00 -19.23
CA SER A 189 4.04 6.60 -19.88
C SER A 189 3.90 6.82 -21.39
N ILE A 190 4.53 7.87 -21.90
CA ILE A 190 4.64 8.09 -23.35
C ILE A 190 5.83 7.26 -23.84
N SER A 191 5.56 6.08 -24.39
CA SER A 191 6.57 5.31 -25.11
C SER A 191 6.68 5.84 -26.53
N PHE A 192 7.79 6.50 -26.85
CA PHE A 192 8.13 6.80 -28.23
C PHE A 192 8.61 5.51 -28.89
N GLU A 193 7.74 4.86 -29.66
CA GLU A 193 8.19 3.84 -30.61
C GLU A 193 9.00 4.56 -31.70
N THR A 194 10.32 4.53 -31.56
CA THR A 194 11.24 4.88 -32.65
C THR A 194 11.07 3.84 -33.75
N LEU A 195 10.24 4.18 -34.74
CA LEU A 195 10.07 3.41 -35.97
C LEU A 195 11.36 3.54 -36.79
N GLY A 196 12.33 2.70 -36.45
CA GLY A 196 13.59 2.57 -37.15
C GLY A 196 13.37 1.99 -38.54
N ARG A 197 13.18 2.87 -39.52
CA ARG A 197 13.27 2.55 -40.94
C ARG A 197 14.66 2.97 -41.41
N PHE A 198 15.59 2.02 -41.48
CA PHE A 198 16.81 2.19 -42.25
C PHE A 198 16.91 1.02 -43.25
N ASN A 199 17.18 1.42 -44.49
CA ASN A 199 17.18 0.65 -45.72
C ASN A 199 18.18 -0.51 -45.73
#